data_AF-A0A318XSP4-F1
#
_entry.id   AF-A0A318XSP4-F1
#
_cell.length_a   1.000
_cell.length_b   1.000
_cell.length_c   1.000
_cell.angle_alpha   90.00
_cell.angle_beta   90.00
_cell.angle_gamma   90.00
#
_symmetry.space_group_name_H-M   'P 1'
#
loop_
_entity.id
_entity.type
_entity.pdbx_description
1 polymer ?
#
loop_
_entity_poly.entity_id
_entity_poly.type
_entity_poly.pdbx_seq_one_letter_code
_entity_poly.pdbx_strand_id
1 'polypeptide(L)'
;MKKIAERSVLLALTVTLSTALSGCNKDIIDTNYTFKKAIIVIGNEKIDVNIKQWRDFDGDQMQVTDEHGQVYLTHSANVLLLKK
;
A
#
# COMPACT_ATOMS: atom_id res chain seq x y z
N MET A 1 -30.72 27.66 -21.90
CA MET A 1 -30.09 27.61 -20.57
C MET A 1 -29.75 26.18 -20.13
N LYS A 2 -30.68 25.22 -20.13
CA LYS A 2 -30.41 23.79 -19.78
C LYS A 2 -29.21 23.17 -20.53
N LYS A 3 -29.16 23.29 -21.86
CA LYS A 3 -28.07 22.76 -22.70
C LYS A 3 -26.67 23.34 -22.38
N ILE A 4 -26.61 24.56 -21.86
CA ILE A 4 -25.35 25.21 -21.47
C ILE A 4 -24.90 24.66 -20.11
N ALA A 5 -25.83 24.56 -19.15
CA ALA A 5 -25.57 23.95 -17.85
C ALA A 5 -25.13 22.47 -17.97
N GLU A 6 -25.75 21.67 -18.85
CA GLU A 6 -25.36 20.29 -19.11
C GLU A 6 -23.93 20.16 -19.67
N ARG A 7 -23.56 21.06 -20.59
CA ARG A 7 -22.19 21.12 -21.15
C ARG A 7 -21.17 21.57 -20.10
N SER A 8 -21.53 22.53 -19.26
CA SER A 8 -20.69 22.99 -18.14
C SER A 8 -20.48 21.90 -17.10
N VAL A 9 -21.51 21.10 -16.78
CA VAL A 9 -21.42 19.96 -15.87
C VAL A 9 -20.53 18.86 -16.46
N LEU A 10 -20.70 18.55 -17.75
CA LEU A 10 -19.87 17.56 -18.43
C LEU A 10 -18.39 17.97 -18.46
N LEU A 11 -18.11 19.26 -18.68
CA LEU A 11 -16.76 19.81 -18.70
C LEU A 11 -16.12 19.83 -17.29
N ALA A 12 -16.90 20.14 -16.26
CA ALA A 12 -16.43 20.06 -14.87
C ALA A 12 -16.08 18.61 -14.48
N LEU A 13 -16.89 17.65 -14.92
CA LEU A 13 -16.66 16.23 -14.63
C LEU A 13 -15.38 15.70 -15.30
N THR A 14 -15.13 16.06 -16.56
CA THR A 14 -13.92 15.62 -17.28
C THR A 14 -12.64 16.25 -16.73
N VAL A 15 -12.67 17.53 -16.31
CA VAL A 15 -11.52 18.19 -15.68
C VAL A 15 -11.20 17.57 -14.31
N THR A 16 -12.22 17.26 -13.52
CA THR A 16 -12.02 16.64 -12.20
C THR A 16 -11.43 15.24 -12.33
N LEU A 17 -11.92 14.46 -13.31
CA LEU A 17 -11.43 13.10 -13.57
C LEU A 17 -10.00 13.10 -14.12
N SER A 18 -9.62 14.05 -14.98
CA SER A 18 -8.25 14.13 -15.51
C SER A 18 -7.23 14.56 -14.43
N THR A 19 -7.62 15.39 -13.46
CA THR A 19 -6.79 15.68 -12.28
C THR A 19 -6.66 14.52 -11.30
N ALA A 20 -7.66 13.64 -11.24
CA ALA A 20 -7.62 12.43 -10.42
C ALA A 20 -6.70 11.35 -11.02
N LEU A 21 -6.57 11.28 -12.34
CA LEU A 21 -5.69 10.32 -13.03
C LEU A 21 -4.26 10.84 -13.28
N SER A 22 -3.98 12.13 -13.07
CA SER A 22 -2.64 12.72 -13.24
C SER A 22 -1.80 12.73 -11.95
N GLY A 23 -2.33 12.18 -10.86
CA GLY A 23 -1.53 11.83 -9.69
C GLY A 23 -0.56 10.70 -10.05
N CYS A 24 0.75 10.99 -9.99
CA CYS A 24 1.80 9.99 -10.07
C CYS A 24 1.54 8.83 -9.09
N ASN A 25 1.03 7.73 -9.63
CA ASN A 25 1.33 6.36 -9.24
C ASN A 25 1.38 6.06 -7.74
N LYS A 26 0.23 6.13 -7.06
CA LYS A 26 0.01 5.42 -5.79
C LYS A 26 -1.41 4.89 -5.75
N ASP A 27 -1.58 3.69 -6.33
CA ASP A 27 -2.52 2.65 -5.90
C ASP A 27 -3.73 3.16 -5.11
N ILE A 28 -4.68 3.80 -5.79
CA ILE A 28 -5.91 4.33 -5.16
C ILE A 28 -6.77 3.19 -4.60
N ILE A 29 -6.55 1.95 -5.06
CA ILE A 29 -7.16 0.74 -4.52
C ILE A 29 -6.13 -0.39 -4.60
N ASP A 30 -5.25 -0.48 -3.59
CA ASP A 30 -4.48 -1.71 -3.38
C ASP A 30 -5.45 -2.78 -2.85
N THR A 31 -5.96 -3.60 -3.77
CA THR A 31 -6.77 -4.80 -3.46
C THR A 31 -5.89 -6.03 -3.28
N ASN A 32 -4.57 -5.90 -3.23
CA ASN A 32 -3.70 -7.04 -2.99
C ASN A 32 -3.79 -7.46 -1.53
N TYR A 33 -4.56 -8.53 -1.29
CA TYR A 33 -4.20 -9.62 -0.40
C TYR A 33 -3.25 -9.24 0.75
N THR A 34 -3.72 -8.38 1.65
CA THR A 34 -2.88 -7.84 2.70
C THR A 34 -2.54 -8.93 3.69
N PHE A 35 -1.24 -9.25 3.76
CA PHE A 35 -0.70 -10.10 4.82
C PHE A 35 -0.93 -9.40 6.16
N LYS A 36 -1.55 -10.12 7.10
CA LYS A 36 -1.93 -9.56 8.41
C LYS A 36 -0.91 -9.90 9.50
N LYS A 37 -0.03 -10.86 9.23
CA LYS A 37 0.98 -11.33 10.18
C LYS A 37 2.32 -11.58 9.50
N ALA A 38 3.39 -11.24 10.20
CA ALA A 38 4.76 -11.60 9.83
C ALA A 38 5.39 -12.39 10.98
N ILE A 39 6.25 -13.34 10.64
CA ILE A 39 7.22 -13.91 11.56
C ILE A 39 8.60 -13.52 11.03
N ILE A 40 9.35 -12.77 11.83
CA ILE A 40 10.71 -12.37 11.50
C ILE A 40 11.67 -13.24 12.30
N VAL A 41 12.60 -13.91 11.63
CA VAL A 41 13.59 -14.81 12.25
C VAL A 41 14.98 -14.21 12.11
N ILE A 42 15.62 -13.90 13.23
CA ILE A 42 16.99 -13.35 13.27
C ILE A 42 17.82 -14.21 14.22
N GLY A 43 18.72 -15.02 13.66
CA GLY A 43 19.46 -16.01 14.44
C GLY A 43 18.52 -16.99 15.14
N ASN A 44 18.55 -16.99 16.48
CA ASN A 44 17.68 -17.84 17.31
C ASN A 44 16.41 -17.13 17.78
N GLU A 45 16.22 -15.86 17.44
CA GLU A 45 15.07 -15.07 17.85
C GLU A 45 13.97 -15.11 16.80
N LYS A 46 12.72 -15.13 17.29
CA LYS A 46 11.50 -15.04 16.47
C LYS A 46 10.66 -13.88 16.96
N ILE A 47 10.24 -13.04 16.04
CA ILE A 47 9.41 -11.87 16.31
C ILE A 47 8.09 -12.05 15.54
N ASP A 48 7.01 -12.30 16.28
CA ASP A 48 5.66 -12.35 15.74
C ASP A 48 5.08 -10.94 15.66
N VAL A 49 4.67 -10.52 14.47
CA VAL A 49 4.22 -9.16 14.20
C VAL A 49 2.84 -9.16 13.58
N ASN A 50 1.90 -8.43 14.18
CA ASN A 50 0.66 -8.04 13.49
C ASN A 50 0.98 -6.87 12.56
N ILE A 51 0.80 -7.07 11.25
CA ILE A 51 1.27 -6.15 10.23
C ILE A 51 0.22 -5.07 9.97
N LYS A 52 0.65 -3.81 9.99
CA LYS A 52 -0.11 -2.68 9.43
C LYS A 52 0.21 -2.47 7.96
N GLN A 53 1.49 -2.53 7.62
CA GLN A 53 1.99 -2.44 6.25
C GLN A 53 3.32 -3.18 6.13
N TRP A 54 3.63 -3.65 4.93
CA TRP A 54 4.96 -4.14 4.58
C TRP A 54 5.34 -3.56 3.22
N ARG A 55 6.63 -3.52 2.93
CA ARG A 55 7.18 -3.04 1.66
C ARG A 55 8.47 -3.78 1.36
N ASP A 56 8.64 -4.19 0.12
CA ASP A 56 9.90 -4.62 -0.46
C ASP A 56 10.62 -3.43 -1.14
N PHE A 57 11.94 -3.53 -1.20
CA PHE A 57 12.79 -2.58 -1.91
C PHE A 57 13.65 -3.32 -2.93
N ASP A 58 14.29 -2.58 -3.83
CA ASP A 58 15.23 -3.16 -4.79
C ASP A 58 16.29 -4.02 -4.07
N GLY A 59 16.44 -5.27 -4.52
CA GLY A 59 17.25 -6.30 -3.86
C GLY A 59 16.43 -7.20 -2.94
N ASP A 60 17.07 -7.76 -1.91
CA ASP A 60 16.45 -8.68 -0.96
C ASP A 60 16.02 -8.00 0.35
N GLN A 61 15.73 -6.70 0.32
CA GLN A 61 15.40 -5.93 1.52
C GLN A 61 13.88 -5.83 1.71
N MET A 62 13.43 -6.05 2.94
CA MET A 62 12.03 -6.00 3.32
C MET A 62 11.82 -5.17 4.59
N GLN A 63 10.82 -4.31 4.57
CA GLN A 63 10.35 -3.54 5.72
C GLN A 63 8.97 -4.03 6.16
N VAL A 64 8.83 -4.30 7.45
CA VAL A 64 7.55 -4.57 8.10
C VAL A 64 7.27 -3.46 9.09
N THR A 65 6.07 -2.90 9.07
CA THR A 65 5.59 -1.97 10.09
C THR A 65 4.41 -2.58 10.82
N ASP A 66 4.50 -2.62 12.14
CA ASP A 66 3.44 -3.16 12.97
C ASP A 66 2.28 -2.18 13.18
N GLU A 67 1.23 -2.64 13.84
CA GLU A 67 0.05 -1.85 14.18
C GLU A 67 0.33 -0.66 15.13
N HIS A 68 1.43 -0.71 15.88
CA HIS A 68 1.87 0.34 16.81
C HIS A 68 2.83 1.35 16.16
N GLY A 69 3.27 1.11 14.92
CA GLY A 69 4.18 1.97 14.18
C GLY A 69 5.67 1.62 14.34
N GLN A 70 6.00 0.52 15.02
CA GLN A 70 7.38 0.02 15.04
C GLN A 70 7.77 -0.51 13.66
N VAL A 71 8.99 -0.20 13.24
CA VAL A 71 9.51 -0.53 11.91
C VAL A 71 10.65 -1.54 12.04
N TYR A 72 10.54 -2.62 11.28
CA TYR A 72 11.54 -3.68 11.17
C TYR A 72 12.08 -3.68 9.75
N LEU A 73 13.39 -3.57 9.59
CA LEU A 73 14.07 -3.64 8.30
C LEU A 73 14.99 -4.86 8.30
N THR A 74 14.81 -5.76 7.35
CA THR A 74 15.52 -7.04 7.33
C THR A 74 15.65 -7.59 5.91
N HIS A 75 16.33 -8.71 5.77
CA HIS A 75 16.41 -9.46 4.53
C HIS A 75 15.11 -10.26 4.31
N SER A 76 14.64 -10.36 3.07
CA SER A 76 13.40 -11.06 2.69
C SER A 76 13.38 -12.52 3.16
N ALA A 77 14.52 -13.21 3.07
CA ALA A 77 14.73 -14.58 3.57
C ALA A 77 14.44 -14.77 5.09
N ASN A 78 14.44 -13.69 5.87
CA ASN A 78 14.17 -13.72 7.30
C ASN A 78 12.68 -13.51 7.63
N VAL A 79 11.82 -13.24 6.63
CA VAL A 79 10.43 -12.85 6.86
C VAL A 79 9.47 -13.87 6.26
N LEU A 80 8.58 -14.40 7.09
CA LEU A 80 7.43 -15.17 6.64
C LEU A 80 6.17 -14.31 6.75
N LEU A 81 5.58 -13.95 5.61
CA LEU A 81 4.29 -13.25 5.54
C LEU A 81 3.13 -14.25 5.51
N LEU A 82 2.14 -14.02 6.37
CA LEU A 82 1.00 -14.91 6.57
C LEU A 82 -0.31 -14.19 6.24
N LYS A 83 -1.08 -14.80 5.34
CA LYS A 83 -2.43 -14.38 4.98
C LYS A 83 -3.41 -15.25 5.75
N LYS A 84 -4.25 -14.64 6.58
CA LYS A 84 -5.36 -15.30 7.27
C LYS A 84 -6.67 -14.94 6.61
#